data_AF-A0A953XG50-F1
#
_entry.id   AF-A0A953XG50-F1
#
_cell.length_a   1.000
_cell.length_b   1.000
_cell.length_c   1.000
_cell.angle_alpha   90.00
_cell.angle_beta   90.00
_cell.angle_gamma   90.00
#
_symmetry.space_group_name_H-M   'P 1'
#
loop_
_entity.id
_entity.type
_entity.pdbx_description
1 polymer ?
#
loop_
_entity_poly.entity_id
_entity_poly.type
_entity_poly.pdbx_seq_one_letter_code
_entity_poly.pdbx_strand_id
1 'polypeptide(L)'
;LHGGEPANFLDVGGGASTERVTAAFKLILSDKNVKAVLINIFGGIMKCDVIAQGVIAAAKEVDLTVPVVVRLEGTNVEKGRKLLDESGLKIQSATDLTDAAKKVVAAAKG
;
A
#
# COMPACT_ATOMS: atom_id res chain seq x y z
N LEU A 1 -12.05 -16.23 2.90
CA LEU A 1 -11.05 -16.11 1.81
C LEU A 1 -9.69 -15.78 2.42
N HIS A 2 -8.63 -16.48 2.01
CA HIS A 2 -7.22 -16.37 2.43
C HIS A 2 -6.85 -16.34 3.93
N GLY A 3 -7.80 -16.22 4.85
CA GLY A 3 -7.59 -16.41 6.30
C GLY A 3 -7.15 -15.17 7.06
N GLY A 4 -7.39 -13.97 6.51
CA GLY A 4 -7.21 -12.69 7.21
C GLY A 4 -8.53 -12.08 7.65
N GLU A 5 -8.46 -11.15 8.60
CA GLU A 5 -9.57 -10.35 9.08
C GLU A 5 -9.27 -8.86 8.79
N PRO A 6 -10.13 -8.15 8.03
CA PRO A 6 -9.90 -6.76 7.69
C PRO A 6 -10.09 -5.87 8.93
N ALA A 7 -9.05 -5.14 9.33
CA ALA A 7 -9.12 -4.20 10.46
C ALA A 7 -10.01 -2.98 10.15
N ASN A 8 -10.00 -2.51 8.91
CA ASN A 8 -10.78 -1.36 8.48
C ASN A 8 -11.05 -1.38 6.95
N PHE A 9 -11.87 -0.44 6.50
CA PHE A 9 -11.99 -0.03 5.10
C PHE A 9 -11.67 1.47 5.01
N LEU A 10 -10.85 1.88 4.05
CA LEU A 10 -10.52 3.28 3.81
C LEU A 10 -10.41 3.55 2.32
N ASP A 11 -11.29 4.42 1.81
CA ASP A 11 -11.22 4.93 0.44
C ASP A 11 -10.60 6.32 0.43
N VAL A 12 -9.53 6.49 -0.34
CA VAL A 12 -8.79 7.76 -0.49
C VAL A 12 -9.38 8.61 -1.64
N GLY A 13 -10.32 8.05 -2.42
CA GLY A 13 -10.94 8.66 -3.58
C GLY A 13 -10.03 8.68 -4.82
N GLY A 14 -10.49 9.29 -5.91
CA GLY A 14 -9.80 9.28 -7.21
C GLY A 14 -8.49 10.09 -7.28
N GLY A 15 -8.10 10.79 -6.21
CA GLY A 15 -6.87 11.57 -6.14
C GLY A 15 -5.95 11.03 -5.06
N ALA A 16 -4.93 10.26 -5.44
CA ALA A 16 -3.91 9.72 -4.55
C ALA A 16 -2.71 10.70 -4.44
N SER A 17 -2.95 11.92 -3.95
CA SER A 17 -1.85 12.84 -3.63
C SER A 17 -1.05 12.34 -2.43
N THR A 18 0.23 12.71 -2.33
CA THR A 18 1.10 12.29 -1.22
C THR A 18 0.49 12.64 0.13
N GLU A 19 -0.09 13.83 0.28
CA GLU A 19 -0.69 14.30 1.54
C GLU A 19 -1.88 13.44 1.96
N ARG A 20 -2.71 13.01 1.00
CA ARG A 20 -3.85 12.14 1.26
C ARG A 20 -3.40 10.73 1.65
N VAL A 21 -2.38 10.21 0.98
CA VAL A 21 -1.79 8.91 1.33
C VAL A 21 -1.13 8.95 2.71
N THR A 22 -0.41 10.03 3.04
CA THR A 22 0.15 10.25 4.37
C THR A 22 -0.95 10.32 5.44
N ALA A 23 -2.01 11.08 5.20
CA ALA A 23 -3.13 11.17 6.15
C ALA A 23 -3.82 9.82 6.35
N ALA A 24 -4.00 9.06 5.27
CA ALA A 24 -4.54 7.70 5.31
C ALA A 24 -3.65 6.77 6.16
N PHE A 25 -2.32 6.82 5.98
CA PHE A 25 -1.40 6.06 6.82
C PHE A 25 -1.51 6.47 8.29
N LYS A 26 -1.51 7.77 8.61
CA LYS A 26 -1.64 8.24 10.00
C LYS A 26 -2.93 7.73 10.66
N LEU A 27 -4.05 7.72 9.92
CA LEU A 27 -5.32 7.17 10.41
C LEU A 27 -5.25 5.67 10.65
N ILE A 28 -4.76 4.90 9.67
CA ILE A 28 -4.64 3.44 9.77
C ILE A 28 -3.71 3.05 10.92
N LEU A 29 -2.55 3.70 11.02
CA LEU A 29 -1.54 3.40 12.04
C LEU A 29 -1.92 3.90 13.44
N SER A 30 -2.96 4.71 13.57
CA SER A 30 -3.49 5.09 14.89
C SER A 30 -4.18 3.92 15.59
N ASP A 31 -4.65 2.91 14.84
CA ASP A 31 -5.19 1.68 15.38
C ASP A 31 -4.09 0.65 15.66
N LYS A 32 -3.88 0.37 16.95
CA LYS A 32 -2.86 -0.59 17.44
C LYS A 32 -3.15 -2.04 17.04
N ASN A 33 -4.36 -2.34 16.57
CA ASN A 33 -4.74 -3.67 16.10
C ASN A 33 -4.24 -3.94 14.67
N VAL A 34 -3.85 -2.92 13.92
CA VAL A 34 -3.32 -3.10 12.55
C VAL A 34 -1.97 -3.80 12.59
N LYS A 35 -1.89 -4.98 11.94
CA LYS A 35 -0.67 -5.79 11.83
C LYS A 35 -0.02 -5.71 10.44
N ALA A 36 -0.81 -5.44 9.42
CA ALA A 36 -0.33 -5.21 8.06
C ALA A 36 -1.35 -4.34 7.32
N VAL A 37 -0.90 -3.65 6.27
CA VAL A 37 -1.76 -2.80 5.44
C VAL A 37 -1.77 -3.32 4.01
N LEU A 38 -2.95 -3.44 3.42
CA LEU A 38 -3.12 -3.68 1.99
C LEU A 38 -3.57 -2.38 1.32
N ILE A 39 -2.81 -1.91 0.36
CA ILE A 39 -3.15 -0.77 -0.50
C ILE A 39 -3.45 -1.31 -1.89
N ASN A 40 -4.64 -1.03 -2.41
CA ASN A 40 -5.03 -1.41 -3.77
C ASN A 40 -5.37 -0.15 -4.57
N ILE A 41 -4.54 0.18 -5.56
CA ILE A 41 -4.68 1.41 -6.35
C ILE A 41 -4.84 1.08 -7.82
N PHE A 42 -5.90 1.63 -8.41
CA PHE A 42 -6.07 1.73 -9.85
C PHE A 42 -5.66 3.14 -10.27
N GLY A 43 -4.55 3.24 -11.02
CA GLY A 43 -3.93 4.52 -11.38
C GLY A 43 -4.85 5.42 -12.21
N GLY A 44 -5.75 4.84 -13.02
CA GLY A 44 -6.68 5.61 -13.85
C GLY A 44 -5.93 6.62 -14.73
N ILE A 45 -6.10 7.92 -14.44
CA ILE A 45 -5.40 9.02 -15.12
C ILE A 45 -3.97 9.26 -14.62
N MET A 46 -3.62 8.79 -13.42
CA MET A 46 -2.29 8.93 -12.83
C MET A 46 -1.40 7.74 -13.17
N LYS A 47 -0.09 7.98 -13.32
CA LYS A 47 0.88 6.91 -13.58
C LYS A 47 1.28 6.21 -12.28
N CYS A 48 1.39 4.89 -12.33
CA CYS A 48 1.72 4.06 -11.17
C CYS A 48 3.09 4.39 -10.56
N ASP A 49 4.05 4.88 -11.36
CA ASP A 49 5.36 5.29 -10.83
C ASP A 49 5.28 6.56 -9.98
N VAL A 50 4.42 7.52 -10.34
CA VAL A 50 4.16 8.71 -9.52
C VAL A 50 3.45 8.33 -8.22
N ILE A 51 2.45 7.45 -8.30
CA ILE A 51 1.74 6.93 -7.13
C ILE A 51 2.71 6.20 -6.20
N ALA A 52 3.55 5.30 -6.74
CA ALA A 52 4.54 4.57 -5.95
C ALA A 52 5.49 5.50 -5.20
N GLN A 53 5.97 6.56 -5.85
CA GLN A 53 6.79 7.59 -5.20
C GLN A 53 6.05 8.28 -4.05
N GLY A 54 4.77 8.62 -4.25
CA GLY A 54 3.91 9.21 -3.20
C GLY A 54 3.74 8.27 -2.00
N VAL A 55 3.51 6.97 -2.26
CA VAL A 55 3.40 5.95 -1.20
C VAL A 55 4.72 5.82 -0.43
N ILE A 56 5.86 5.77 -1.12
CA ILE A 56 7.19 5.68 -0.49
C ILE A 56 7.48 6.92 0.35
N ALA A 57 7.17 8.11 -0.16
CA ALA A 57 7.37 9.36 0.56
C ALA A 57 6.50 9.41 1.83
N ALA A 58 5.21 9.06 1.71
CA ALA A 58 4.29 8.99 2.84
C ALA A 58 4.75 7.97 3.89
N ALA A 59 5.17 6.78 3.47
CA ALA A 59 5.65 5.73 4.37
C ALA A 59 6.92 6.14 5.14
N LYS A 60 7.81 6.93 4.53
CA LYS A 60 8.98 7.52 5.21
C LYS A 60 8.57 8.59 6.22
N GLU A 61 7.60 9.44 5.87
CA GLU A 61 7.15 10.51 6.75
C GLU A 61 6.49 9.98 8.03
N VAL A 62 5.74 8.89 7.93
CA VAL A 62 4.99 8.31 9.07
C VAL A 62 5.80 7.28 9.87
N ASP A 63 7.08 7.08 9.55
CA ASP A 63 7.95 6.05 10.13
C ASP A 63 7.26 4.66 10.18
N LEU A 64 6.94 4.14 8.99
CA LEU A 64 6.15 2.92 8.82
C LEU A 64 6.75 1.72 9.58
N THR A 65 6.04 1.27 10.62
CA THR A 65 6.48 0.15 11.48
C THR A 65 5.93 -1.22 11.05
N VAL A 66 4.74 -1.24 10.44
CA VAL A 66 4.03 -2.44 9.98
C VAL A 66 4.29 -2.73 8.49
N PRO A 67 4.27 -4.00 8.05
CA PRO A 67 4.40 -4.33 6.65
C PRO A 67 3.22 -3.84 5.81
N VAL A 68 3.51 -3.37 4.59
CA VAL A 68 2.53 -2.89 3.63
C VAL A 68 2.65 -3.68 2.33
N VAL A 69 1.52 -4.15 1.82
CA VAL A 69 1.41 -4.77 0.50
C VAL A 69 0.68 -3.79 -0.42
N VAL A 70 1.25 -3.50 -1.58
CA VAL A 70 0.69 -2.55 -2.55
C VAL A 70 0.41 -3.24 -3.87
N ARG A 71 -0.85 -3.21 -4.28
CA ARG A 71 -1.31 -3.65 -5.61
C ARG A 71 -1.53 -2.40 -6.46
N LEU A 72 -0.77 -2.28 -7.54
CA LEU A 72 -0.91 -1.22 -8.55
C LEU A 72 -1.52 -1.78 -9.83
N GLU A 73 -2.38 -1.00 -10.49
CA GLU A 73 -2.88 -1.23 -11.85
C GLU A 73 -2.87 0.05 -12.68
N GLY A 74 -2.51 -0.06 -13.96
CA GLY A 74 -2.57 1.04 -14.92
C GLY A 74 -1.22 1.35 -15.58
N THR A 75 -1.07 2.58 -16.03
CA THR A 75 0.12 3.02 -16.78
C THR A 75 1.38 2.98 -15.90
N ASN A 76 2.50 2.47 -16.44
CA ASN A 76 3.78 2.32 -15.74
C ASN A 76 3.75 1.39 -14.51
N VAL A 77 2.84 0.41 -14.46
CA VAL A 77 2.72 -0.51 -13.32
C VAL A 77 4.04 -1.20 -12.96
N GLU A 78 4.77 -1.73 -13.95
CA GLU A 78 6.04 -2.42 -13.73
C GLU A 78 7.10 -1.51 -13.08
N LYS A 79 7.17 -0.26 -13.54
CA LYS A 79 8.06 0.74 -12.94
C LYS A 79 7.63 1.10 -11.51
N GLY A 80 6.33 1.23 -11.28
CA GLY A 80 5.78 1.48 -9.93
C GLY A 80 6.08 0.34 -8.96
N ARG A 81 5.90 -0.91 -9.38
CA ARG A 81 6.25 -2.11 -8.58
C ARG A 81 7.73 -2.13 -8.22
N LYS A 82 8.60 -1.92 -9.22
CA LYS A 82 10.05 -1.86 -9.02
C LYS A 82 10.45 -0.79 -8.00
N LEU A 83 9.86 0.41 -8.08
CA LEU A 83 10.12 1.49 -7.11
C LEU A 83 9.73 1.09 -5.67
N LEU A 84 8.62 0.39 -5.50
CA LEU A 84 8.17 -0.08 -4.18
C LEU A 84 9.11 -1.13 -3.61
N ASP A 85 9.47 -2.12 -4.42
CA ASP A 85 10.33 -3.24 -3.99
C ASP A 85 11.78 -2.79 -3.72
N GLU A 86 12.27 -1.76 -4.42
CA GLU A 86 13.61 -1.18 -4.23
C GLU A 86 13.65 -0.08 -3.14
N SER A 87 12.52 0.21 -2.48
CA SER A 87 12.42 1.36 -1.56
C SER A 87 13.21 1.22 -0.26
N GLY A 88 13.60 -0.01 0.10
CA GLY A 88 14.23 -0.34 1.39
C GLY A 88 13.27 -0.26 2.59
N LEU A 89 11.98 -0.02 2.36
CA LEU A 89 10.94 0.00 3.37
C LEU A 89 10.29 -1.38 3.51
N LYS A 90 9.48 -1.60 4.54
CA LYS A 90 8.63 -2.80 4.69
C LYS A 90 7.43 -2.77 3.71
N ILE A 91 7.69 -2.46 2.45
CA ILE A 91 6.70 -2.39 1.39
C ILE A 91 6.98 -3.49 0.38
N GLN A 92 5.95 -4.22 0.00
CA GLN A 92 6.02 -5.26 -1.02
C GLN A 92 4.98 -5.00 -2.11
N SER A 93 5.38 -5.11 -3.37
CA SER A 93 4.46 -5.04 -4.49
C SER A 93 3.69 -6.36 -4.71
N ALA A 94 2.46 -6.26 -5.21
CA ALA A 94 1.63 -7.40 -5.59
C ALA A 94 1.20 -7.34 -7.06
N THR A 95 1.06 -8.52 -7.68
CA THR A 95 0.76 -8.66 -9.10
C THR A 95 -0.73 -8.55 -9.40
N ASP A 96 -1.56 -9.06 -8.50
CA ASP A 96 -3.02 -9.06 -8.60
C ASP A 96 -3.65 -9.07 -7.20
N LEU A 97 -4.98 -9.02 -7.14
CA LEU A 97 -5.70 -8.93 -5.87
C LEU A 97 -5.60 -10.22 -5.02
N THR A 98 -5.48 -11.39 -5.66
CA THR A 98 -5.30 -12.68 -4.97
C THR A 98 -3.91 -12.77 -4.36
N ASP A 99 -2.89 -12.40 -5.11
CA ASP A 99 -1.51 -12.29 -4.63
C ASP A 99 -1.41 -11.29 -3.47
N ALA A 100 -2.01 -10.11 -3.62
CA ALA A 100 -2.01 -9.08 -2.59
C ALA A 100 -2.67 -9.56 -1.29
N ALA A 101 -3.81 -10.25 -1.39
CA ALA A 101 -4.51 -10.83 -0.24
C ALA A 101 -3.67 -11.91 0.45
N LYS A 102 -3.02 -12.82 -0.30
CA LYS A 102 -2.15 -13.84 0.29
C LYS A 102 -0.94 -13.23 1.00
N LYS A 103 -0.27 -12.26 0.36
CA LYS A 103 0.90 -11.57 0.91
C LYS A 103 0.56 -10.81 2.19
N VAL A 104 -0.52 -10.03 2.21
CA VAL A 104 -0.87 -9.24 3.40
C VAL A 104 -1.27 -10.13 4.57
N VAL A 105 -1.96 -11.25 4.32
CA VAL A 105 -2.28 -12.23 5.37
C VAL A 105 -1.04 -12.89 5.92
N ALA A 106 -0.07 -13.23 5.07
CA ALA A 106 1.21 -13.77 5.53
C ALA A 106 1.98 -12.72 6.36
N ALA A 107 2.02 -11.47 5.89
CA ALA A 107 2.69 -10.38 6.57
C ALA A 107 2.08 -10.04 7.94
N ALA A 108 0.76 -10.19 8.11
CA ALA A 108 0.08 -9.94 9.38
C ALA A 108 0.31 -11.02 10.47
N LYS A 109 0.88 -12.18 10.11
CA LYS A 109 1.14 -13.30 11.02
C LYS A 109 2.55 -13.29 11.63
N GLY A 110 3.45 -12.45 11.10
CA GLY A 110 4.80 -12.25 11.63
C GLY A 110 4.84 -11.14 12.66
#